data_AF-W1Y8M7-F1
#
_entry.id   AF-W1Y8M7-F1
#
_cell.length_a   1.000
_cell.length_b   1.000
_cell.length_c   1.000
_cell.angle_alpha   90.00
_cell.angle_beta   90.00
_cell.angle_gamma   90.00
#
_symmetry.space_group_name_H-M   'P 1'
#
loop_
_entity.id
_entity.type
_entity.pdbx_description
1 polymer ?
#
loop_
_entity_poly.entity_id
_entity_poly.type
_entity_poly.pdbx_seq_one_letter_code
_entity_poly.pdbx_strand_id
1 'polypeptide(L)'
;VSCFADKPENILAWLGPAIGPRAFEVGAEVREAFMAVDAKASAAFIQHGDKYLADIYQLARQRLANVGVEQIFGGDRCTYTENETFFSYRRDKTTGRMASFI
;
A
#
# COMPACT_ATOMS: atom_id res chain seq x y z
N VAL A 1 -8.81 0.91 12.69
CA VAL A 1 -8.92 -0.31 13.53
C VAL A 1 -9.42 0.01 14.92
N SER A 2 -8.80 0.94 15.66
CA SER A 2 -9.20 1.30 17.04
C SER A 2 -10.67 1.72 17.24
N CYS A 3 -11.37 2.15 16.19
CA CYS A 3 -12.79 2.52 16.27
C CYS A 3 -13.74 1.32 16.20
N PHE A 4 -13.26 0.12 15.86
CA PHE A 4 -14.09 -1.09 15.87
C PHE A 4 -14.33 -1.54 17.31
N ALA A 5 -15.57 -1.90 17.63
CA ALA A 5 -15.91 -2.50 18.92
C ALA A 5 -15.56 -3.99 19.00
N ASP A 6 -15.45 -4.66 17.85
CA ASP A 6 -15.11 -6.08 17.75
C ASP A 6 -13.60 -6.30 17.90
N LYS A 7 -13.19 -7.55 18.14
CA LYS A 7 -11.80 -7.94 18.29
C LYS A 7 -11.06 -7.90 16.94
N PRO A 8 -9.75 -7.60 16.91
CA PRO A 8 -8.98 -7.49 15.67
C PRO A 8 -9.03 -8.73 14.77
N GLU A 9 -9.06 -9.92 15.36
CA GLU A 9 -9.13 -11.19 14.62
C GLU A 9 -10.44 -11.38 13.83
N ASN A 10 -11.50 -10.66 14.20
CA ASN A 10 -12.79 -10.67 13.50
C ASN A 10 -12.88 -9.62 12.39
N ILE A 11 -11.88 -8.74 12.27
CA ILE A 11 -11.87 -7.66 11.27
C ILE A 11 -11.30 -8.21 9.97
N LEU A 12 -12.07 -8.07 8.89
CA LEU A 12 -11.61 -8.35 7.53
C LEU A 12 -11.14 -7.04 6.87
N ALA A 13 -9.96 -7.06 6.27
CA ALA A 13 -9.42 -5.93 5.51
C ALA A 13 -9.29 -6.29 4.03
N TRP A 14 -9.80 -5.44 3.15
CA TRP A 14 -9.60 -5.57 1.71
C TRP A 14 -8.71 -4.44 1.18
N LEU A 15 -7.59 -4.81 0.56
CA LEU A 15 -6.67 -3.88 -0.08
C LEU A 15 -7.10 -3.66 -1.53
N GLY A 16 -7.71 -2.51 -1.81
CA GLY A 16 -8.17 -2.17 -3.15
C GLY A 16 -7.05 -1.85 -4.15
N PRO A 17 -7.39 -1.54 -5.42
CA PRO A 17 -6.41 -1.18 -6.43
C PRO A 17 -5.59 0.05 -6.02
N ALA A 18 -4.27 -0.10 -5.99
CA ALA A 18 -3.30 0.93 -5.66
C ALA A 18 -2.14 0.89 -6.67
N ILE A 19 -1.20 1.84 -6.56
CA ILE A 19 0.03 1.76 -7.36
C ILE A 19 0.91 0.62 -6.82
N GLY A 20 1.23 -0.34 -7.68
CA GLY A 20 1.95 -1.54 -7.28
C GLY A 20 3.46 -1.35 -7.11
N PRO A 21 4.16 -2.33 -6.51
CA PRO A 21 5.58 -2.25 -6.15
C PRO A 21 6.52 -2.05 -7.34
N ARG A 22 6.10 -2.45 -8.55
CA ARG A 22 6.90 -2.27 -9.77
C ARG A 22 6.86 -0.85 -10.35
N ALA A 23 5.98 0.02 -9.83
CA ALA A 23 5.76 1.36 -10.37
C ALA A 23 5.84 2.46 -9.30
N PHE A 24 5.78 2.11 -8.02
CA PHE A 24 5.79 3.07 -6.93
C PHE A 24 7.21 3.43 -6.48
N GLU A 25 7.89 4.23 -7.31
CA GLU A 25 9.22 4.76 -6.98
C GLU A 25 9.12 6.00 -6.06
N VAL A 26 9.84 5.95 -4.93
CA VAL A 26 9.90 6.98 -3.88
C VAL A 26 11.35 7.29 -3.48
N GLY A 27 11.58 8.44 -2.84
CA GLY A 27 12.89 8.78 -2.29
C GLY A 27 13.20 8.09 -0.95
N ALA A 28 14.44 8.25 -0.48
CA ALA A 28 14.90 7.68 0.78
C ALA A 28 14.11 8.20 1.99
N GLU A 29 13.66 9.46 1.94
CA GLU A 29 12.88 10.11 2.99
C GLU A 29 11.58 9.37 3.29
N VAL A 30 10.93 8.82 2.27
CA VAL A 30 9.70 8.02 2.44
C VAL A 30 10.02 6.71 3.14
N ARG A 31 11.06 5.99 2.68
CA ARG A 31 11.50 4.74 3.30
C ARG A 31 11.87 4.95 4.78
N GLU A 32 12.62 5.99 5.07
CA GLU A 32 13.04 6.36 6.42
C GLU A 32 11.84 6.68 7.32
N ALA A 33 10.88 7.45 6.81
CA ALA A 33 9.65 7.75 7.56
C ALA A 33 8.87 6.48 7.94
N PHE A 34 8.76 5.50 7.04
CA PHE A 34 8.12 4.23 7.37
C PHE A 34 8.96 3.39 8.35
N MET A 35 10.27 3.34 8.19
CA MET A 35 11.16 2.59 9.09
C MET A 35 11.25 3.18 10.49
N ALA A 36 11.11 4.50 10.63
CA ALA A 36 11.08 5.18 11.93
C ALA A 36 9.87 4.76 12.77
N VAL A 37 8.76 4.37 12.13
CA VAL A 37 7.56 3.86 12.81
C VAL A 37 7.65 2.36 13.08
N ASP A 38 8.20 1.60 12.13
CA ASP A 38 8.39 0.15 12.26
C ASP A 38 9.52 -0.32 11.33
N ALA A 39 10.59 -0.86 11.92
CA ALA A 39 11.77 -1.31 11.20
C ALA A 39 11.48 -2.42 10.18
N LYS A 40 10.40 -3.20 10.35
CA LYS A 40 9.96 -4.22 9.37
C LYS A 40 9.61 -3.60 8.01
N ALA A 41 9.30 -2.31 7.97
CA ALA A 41 9.01 -1.59 6.74
C ALA A 41 10.15 -1.69 5.72
N SER A 42 11.40 -1.86 6.17
CA SER A 42 12.55 -2.06 5.28
C SER A 42 12.34 -3.17 4.25
N ALA A 43 11.63 -4.25 4.59
CA ALA A 43 11.34 -5.37 3.69
C ALA A 43 10.35 -5.03 2.57
N ALA A 44 9.63 -3.91 2.67
CA ALA A 44 8.69 -3.44 1.66
C ALA A 44 9.33 -2.46 0.66
N PHE A 45 10.64 -2.25 0.71
CA PHE A 45 11.36 -1.37 -0.21
C PHE A 45 12.50 -2.13 -0.90
N ILE A 46 12.62 -1.95 -2.21
CA ILE A 46 13.73 -2.44 -3.00
C ILE A 46 14.47 -1.25 -3.59
N GLN A 47 15.79 -1.20 -3.45
CA GLN A 47 16.59 -0.09 -3.98
C GLN A 47 16.56 -0.09 -5.52
N HIS A 48 16.40 1.09 -6.10
CA HIS A 48 16.35 1.34 -7.54
C HIS A 48 17.12 2.64 -7.84
N GLY A 49 18.42 2.50 -8.09
CA GLY A 49 19.35 3.64 -8.17
C GLY A 49 19.43 4.40 -6.84
N ASP A 50 19.23 5.71 -6.89
CA ASP A 50 19.20 6.61 -5.72
C ASP A 50 17.84 6.62 -5.00
N LYS A 51 16.90 5.78 -5.45
CA LYS A 51 15.52 5.73 -4.97
C LYS A 51 15.11 4.31 -4.57
N TYR A 52 13.85 4.14 -4.21
CA TYR A 52 13.28 2.87 -3.80
C TYR A 52 11.96 2.60 -4.51
N LEU A 53 11.76 1.35 -4.92
CA LEU A 53 10.46 0.81 -5.27
C LEU A 53 9.76 0.34 -3.99
N ALA A 54 8.61 0.93 -3.68
CA ALA A 54 7.86 0.69 -2.46
C ALA A 54 6.64 -0.22 -2.69
N ASP A 55 6.51 -1.27 -1.90
CA ASP A 55 5.32 -2.11 -1.85
C ASP A 55 4.31 -1.56 -0.84
N ILE A 56 3.36 -0.76 -1.33
CA ILE A 56 2.32 -0.16 -0.49
C ILE A 56 1.40 -1.21 0.16
N TYR A 57 1.21 -2.36 -0.50
CA TYR A 57 0.39 -3.43 0.04
C TYR A 57 1.10 -4.13 1.19
N GLN A 58 2.40 -4.38 1.08
CA GLN A 58 3.19 -4.94 2.17
C GLN A 58 3.26 -3.99 3.37
N LEU A 59 3.42 -2.69 3.15
CA LEU A 59 3.36 -1.68 4.22
C LEU A 59 2.02 -1.70 4.95
N ALA A 60 0.90 -1.76 4.22
CA ALA A 60 -0.43 -1.87 4.81
C ALA A 60 -0.58 -3.16 5.64
N ARG A 61 -0.14 -4.31 5.11
CA ARG A 61 -0.18 -5.59 5.83
C ARG A 61 0.61 -5.55 7.13
N GLN A 62 1.82 -4.99 7.12
CA GLN A 62 2.65 -4.84 8.32
C GLN A 62 1.97 -3.97 9.39
N ARG A 63 1.37 -2.84 8.99
CA ARG A 63 0.70 -1.94 9.93
C ARG A 63 -0.58 -2.54 10.51
N LEU A 64 -1.35 -3.28 9.71
CA LEU A 64 -2.54 -4.00 10.17
C LEU A 64 -2.18 -5.14 11.12
N ALA A 65 -1.14 -5.92 10.79
CA ALA A 65 -0.67 -7.00 11.65
C ALA A 65 -0.20 -6.50 13.02
N ASN A 66 0.44 -5.33 13.09
CA ASN A 66 0.87 -4.74 14.37
C ASN A 66 -0.30 -4.38 15.32
N VAL A 67 -1.53 -4.30 14.80
CA VAL A 67 -2.75 -4.09 15.60
C VAL A 67 -3.67 -5.31 15.63
N GLY A 68 -3.16 -6.49 15.26
CA GLY A 68 -3.86 -7.77 15.34
C GLY A 68 -4.79 -8.10 14.17
N VAL A 69 -4.83 -7.27 13.12
CA VAL A 69 -5.66 -7.54 11.93
C VAL A 69 -4.84 -8.34 10.91
N GLU A 70 -5.11 -9.63 10.81
CA GLU A 70 -4.37 -10.56 9.92
C GLU A 70 -5.22 -11.11 8.75
N GLN A 71 -6.55 -10.98 8.82
CA GLN A 71 -7.46 -11.39 7.74
C GLN A 71 -7.48 -10.34 6.63
N ILE A 72 -6.44 -10.36 5.79
CA ILE A 72 -6.19 -9.35 4.75
C ILE A 72 -6.32 -9.97 3.35
N PHE A 73 -7.15 -9.36 2.50
CA PHE A 73 -7.47 -9.79 1.15
C PHE A 73 -7.12 -8.74 0.11
N GLY A 74 -7.11 -9.12 -1.17
CA GLY A 74 -6.78 -8.23 -2.28
C GLY A 74 -5.31 -7.82 -2.27
N GLY A 75 -5.04 -6.64 -2.83
CA GLY A 75 -3.68 -6.11 -2.98
C GLY A 75 -2.90 -6.79 -4.10
N ASP A 76 -3.59 -7.17 -5.17
CA ASP A 76 -3.10 -7.88 -6.35
C ASP A 76 -3.21 -7.06 -7.64
N ARG A 77 -3.76 -5.84 -7.57
CA ARG A 77 -3.98 -4.94 -8.70
C ARG A 77 -2.98 -3.79 -8.73
N CYS A 78 -2.67 -3.27 -9.92
CA CYS A 78 -1.79 -2.13 -10.07
C CYS A 78 -2.43 -1.04 -10.94
N THR A 79 -2.81 0.08 -10.33
CA THR A 79 -3.46 1.20 -11.05
C THR A 79 -2.57 1.82 -12.13
N TYR A 80 -1.25 1.78 -11.94
CA TYR A 80 -0.29 2.28 -12.93
C TYR A 80 -0.17 1.35 -14.13
N THR A 81 -0.04 0.04 -13.91
CA THR A 81 0.20 -0.96 -14.96
C THR A 81 -1.07 -1.30 -15.74
N GLU A 82 -2.21 -1.42 -15.07
CA GLU A 82 -3.49 -1.78 -15.69
C GLU A 82 -4.22 -0.53 -16.20
N ASN A 83 -3.62 0.12 -17.20
CA ASN A 83 -4.07 1.39 -17.76
C ASN A 83 -5.43 1.35 -18.45
N GLU A 84 -5.85 0.20 -18.95
CA GLU A 84 -7.19 0.02 -19.55
C GLU A 84 -8.30 -0.07 -18.51
N THR A 85 -7.96 -0.30 -17.23
CA THR A 85 -8.94 -0.51 -16.15
C THR A 85 -8.96 0.61 -15.12
N PHE A 86 -7.81 1.24 -14.84
CA PHE A 86 -7.69 2.20 -13.75
C PHE A 86 -7.05 3.53 -14.17
N PHE A 87 -7.59 4.64 -13.64
CA PHE A 87 -6.89 5.93 -13.66
C PHE A 87 -5.65 5.87 -12.76
N SER A 88 -4.56 6.52 -13.16
CA SER A 88 -3.36 6.64 -12.35
C SER A 88 -2.76 8.03 -12.43
N TYR A 89 -2.76 8.75 -11.31
CA TYR A 89 -2.13 10.08 -11.23
C TYR A 89 -0.63 10.03 -11.55
N ARG A 90 0.06 8.97 -11.13
CA ARG A 90 1.51 8.82 -11.38
C ARG A 90 1.82 8.72 -12.87
N ARG A 91 0.95 8.05 -13.63
CA ARG A 91 1.03 7.86 -15.08
C ARG A 91 0.58 9.10 -15.84
N ASP A 92 -0.62 9.60 -15.54
CA ASP A 92 -1.35 10.51 -16.43
C ASP A 92 -1.34 11.98 -15.96
N LYS A 93 -0.98 12.25 -14.68
CA LYS A 93 -1.04 13.57 -14.00
C LYS A 93 -2.46 14.16 -13.94
N THR A 94 -3.04 14.57 -15.07
CA THR A 94 -4.41 15.05 -15.17
C THR A 94 -5.30 13.90 -15.61
N THR A 95 -6.07 13.34 -14.67
CA THR A 95 -6.87 12.12 -14.90
C THR A 95 -8.06 12.05 -13.94
N GLY A 96 -8.96 11.09 -14.15
CA GLY A 96 -10.13 10.83 -13.31
C GLY A 96 -9.80 10.23 -11.94
N ARG A 97 -10.83 9.81 -11.20
CA ARG A 97 -10.70 9.15 -9.90
C ARG A 97 -11.66 7.96 -9.84
N MET A 98 -11.23 6.89 -9.18
CA MET A 98 -12.10 5.78 -8.78
C MET A 98 -12.45 5.92 -7.30
N ALA A 99 -13.43 5.14 -6.86
CA ALA A 99 -13.82 5.04 -5.46
C ALA A 99 -13.99 3.56 -5.07
N SER A 100 -13.78 3.28 -3.78
CA SER A 100 -14.11 2.01 -3.15
C SER A 100 -15.23 2.28 -2.14
N PHE A 101 -16.26 1.43 -2.14
CA PHE A 101 -17.44 1.57 -1.28
C PHE A 101 -17.60 0.30 -0.44
N ILE A 102 -18.05 0.47 0.81
CA ILE A 102 -18.42 -0.58 1.77
C ILE A 102 -19.66 -0.14 2.53
#